data_AF-A0A5R2MT97-F1
#
_entry.id   AF-A0A5R2MT97-F1
#
_cell.length_a   1.000
_cell.length_b   1.000
_cell.length_c   1.000
_cell.angle_alpha   90.00
_cell.angle_beta   90.00
_cell.angle_gamma   90.00
#
_symmetry.space_group_name_H-M   'P 1'
#
loop_
_entity.id
_entity.type
_entity.pdbx_description
1 polymer ?
#
loop_
_entity_poly.entity_id
_entity_poly.type
_entity_poly.pdbx_seq_one_letter_code
_entity_poly.pdbx_strand_id
1 'polypeptide(L)' 'VVVVTAPAEVQRQRVLARPGMSEEKLAAILAKQVPDAEKRRLADFVIDTGNGLDAARAAVAAVIAELRG' A
#
# COMPACT_ATOMS: atom_id res chain seq x y z
N VAL A 1 -3.93 -10.12 -9.28
CA VAL A 1 -3.41 -9.73 -7.96
C VAL A 1 -3.12 -8.23 -7.96
N VAL A 2 -3.75 -7.47 -7.06
CA VAL A 2 -3.56 -6.01 -6.94
C VAL A 2 -2.84 -5.71 -5.63
N VAL A 3 -1.78 -4.91 -5.67
CA VAL A 3 -1.05 -4.44 -4.49
C VAL A 3 -1.27 -2.95 -4.30
N VAL A 4 -1.69 -2.56 -3.09
CA VAL A 4 -1.84 -1.15 -2.70
C VAL A 4 -0.65 -0.75 -1.84
N THR A 5 0.01 0.35 -2.21
CA THR A 5 1.25 0.80 -1.56
C THR A 5 1.27 2.32 -1.36
N ALA A 6 2.33 2.80 -0.72
CA ALA A 6 2.72 4.20 -0.59
C ALA A 6 4.24 4.25 -0.25
N PRO A 7 4.92 5.40 -0.34
CA PRO A 7 6.29 5.54 0.15
C PRO A 7 6.43 5.03 1.60
N ALA A 8 7.53 4.35 1.92
CA ALA A 8 7.72 3.68 3.21
C ALA A 8 7.54 4.64 4.41
N GLU A 9 8.00 5.89 4.26
CA GLU A 9 7.84 6.90 5.30
C GLU A 9 6.37 7.30 5.51
N VAL A 10 5.62 7.46 4.41
CA VAL A 10 4.18 7.74 4.47
C VAL A 10 3.43 6.57 5.11
N GLN A 11 3.80 5.33 4.80
CA GLN A 11 3.22 4.15 5.44
C GLN A 11 3.49 4.14 6.95
N ARG A 12 4.74 4.36 7.36
CA ARG A 12 5.14 4.44 8.78
C ARG A 12 4.33 5.49 9.51
N GLN A 13 4.33 6.73 9.01
CA GLN A 13 3.59 7.85 9.60
C GLN A 13 2.10 7.51 9.78
N ARG A 14 1.46 6.97 8.73
CA ARG A 14 0.03 6.61 8.76
C ARG A 14 -0.27 5.46 9.72
N VAL A 15 0.63 4.49 9.86
CA VAL A 15 0.43 3.37 10.79
C VAL A 15 0.60 3.84 12.24
N LEU A 16 1.64 4.62 12.53
CA LEU A 16 1.89 5.13 13.88
C LEU A 16 0.85 6.14 14.36
N ALA A 17 0.19 6.86 13.44
CA ALA A 17 -0.93 7.73 13.78
C ALA A 17 -2.19 6.97 14.25
N ARG A 18 -2.26 5.64 14.09
CA ARG A 18 -3.43 4.84 14.50
C ARG A 18 -3.40 4.61 16.03
N PRO A 19 -4.55 4.70 16.71
CA PRO A 19 -4.63 4.40 18.14
C PRO A 19 -4.06 3.02 18.48
N GLY A 20 -3.20 2.95 19.50
CA GLY A 20 -2.60 1.70 19.96
C GLY A 20 -1.48 1.14 19.07
N MET A 21 -0.87 1.98 18.22
CA MET A 21 0.37 1.66 17.51
C MET A 21 1.60 2.26 18.22
N SER A 22 2.71 1.53 18.13
CA SER A 22 4.05 1.96 18.55
C SER A 22 5.07 1.51 17.51
N GLU A 23 6.29 2.04 17.58
CA GLU A 23 7.39 1.65 16.69
C GLU A 23 7.73 0.16 16.85
N GLU A 24 7.75 -0.36 18.08
CA GLU A 24 8.03 -1.76 18.36
C GLU A 24 6.95 -2.67 17.77
N LYS A 25 5.68 -2.26 17.89
CA LYS A 25 4.56 -3.00 17.31
C LYS A 25 4.59 -2.96 15.79
N LEU A 26 4.95 -1.83 15.19
CA LEU A 26 5.14 -1.72 13.75
C LEU A 26 6.27 -2.63 13.27
N ALA A 27 7.43 -2.60 13.93
CA ALA A 27 8.57 -3.46 13.60
C ALA A 27 8.22 -4.96 13.71
N ALA A 28 7.52 -5.35 14.77
CA ALA A 28 7.06 -6.73 14.97
C ALA A 28 6.05 -7.18 13.90
N ILE A 29 5.22 -6.28 13.39
CA ILE A 29 4.31 -6.54 12.27
C ILE A 29 5.11 -6.71 10.98
N LEU A 30 6.03 -5.79 10.68
CA LEU A 30 6.83 -5.81 9.46
C LEU A 30 7.68 -7.09 9.37
N ALA A 31 8.25 -7.55 10.49
CA ALA A 31 9.05 -8.79 10.55
C ALA A 31 8.27 -10.06 10.13
N LYS A 32 6.93 -10.03 10.19
CA LYS A 32 6.06 -11.15 9.82
C LYS A 32 5.46 -11.01 8.42
N GLN A 33 5.76 -9.91 7.72
CA GLN A 33 5.20 -9.62 6.40
C GLN A 33 6.24 -9.83 5.30
N VAL A 34 5.75 -10.17 4.10
CA VAL A 34 6.55 -10.06 2.87
C VAL A 34 6.89 -8.57 2.63
N PRO A 35 8.15 -8.23 2.30
CA PRO A 35 8.54 -6.85 2.01
C PRO A 35 7.70 -6.21 0.89
N ASP A 36 7.36 -4.93 1.04
CA ASP A 36 6.54 -4.21 0.05
C ASP A 36 7.14 -4.23 -1.37
N ALA A 37 8.46 -4.09 -1.48
CA ALA A 37 9.16 -4.20 -2.77
C ALA A 37 8.93 -5.56 -3.45
N GLU A 38 8.91 -6.64 -2.67
CA GLU A 38 8.66 -7.98 -3.19
C GLU A 38 7.18 -8.18 -3.55
N LYS A 39 6.24 -7.68 -2.72
CA LYS A 39 4.81 -7.67 -3.06
C LYS A 39 4.57 -6.97 -4.40
N ARG A 40 5.16 -5.79 -4.61
CA ARG A 40 5.02 -5.02 -5.86
C ARG A 40 5.61 -5.75 -7.06
N ARG A 41 6.75 -6.44 -6.89
CA ARG A 41 7.39 -7.23 -7.95
C ARG A 41 6.50 -8.36 -8.47
N LEU A 42 5.66 -8.92 -7.59
CA LEU A 42 4.79 -10.06 -7.89
C LEU A 42 3.35 -9.65 -8.24
N ALA A 43 3.06 -8.36 -8.32
CA ALA A 43 1.70 -7.86 -8.55
C ALA A 43 1.39 -7.77 -10.05
N ASP A 44 0.14 -8.09 -10.43
CA ASP A 44 -0.38 -7.77 -11.76
C ASP A 44 -0.70 -6.28 -11.88
N PHE A 45 -1.14 -5.66 -10.77
CA PHE A 45 -1.42 -4.23 -10.68
C PHE A 45 -0.89 -3.63 -9.39
N VAL A 46 -0.35 -2.41 -9.46
CA VAL A 46 0.09 -1.63 -8.30
C VAL A 46 -0.66 -0.31 -8.24
N ILE A 47 -1.27 -0.02 -7.07
CA ILE A 47 -1.94 1.25 -6.79
C ILE A 47 -1.16 2.02 -5.72
N ASP A 48 -0.61 3.17 -6.09
CA ASP A 48 0.09 4.07 -5.17
C ASP A 48 -0.88 5.10 -4.56
N THR A 49 -0.96 5.09 -3.23
CA THR A 49 -1.81 5.98 -2.42
C THR A 49 -1.02 7.11 -1.72
N GLY A 50 0.25 7.27 -2.06
CA GLY A 50 1.09 8.40 -1.62
C GLY A 50 0.61 9.74 -2.18
N ASN A 51 0.02 9.73 -3.38
CA ASN A 51 -0.41 10.94 -4.11
C ASN A 51 -1.83 11.42 -3.74
N GLY A 52 -2.42 10.88 -2.68
CA GLY A 52 -3.76 11.27 -2.20
C GLY A 52 -4.90 10.45 -2.81
N LEU A 53 -6.13 10.78 -2.37
CA LEU A 53 -7.31 9.96 -2.61
C LEU A 53 -7.78 9.98 -4.08
N ASP A 54 -7.68 11.12 -4.75
CA ASP A 54 -8.14 11.24 -6.14
C ASP A 54 -7.24 10.48 -7.11
N ALA A 55 -5.92 10.50 -6.89
CA ALA A 55 -4.97 9.67 -7.63
C ALA A 55 -5.27 8.17 -7.42
N ALA A 56 -5.54 7.76 -6.19
CA ALA A 56 -5.91 6.38 -5.89
C ALA A 56 -7.22 5.96 -6.57
N ARG A 57 -8.25 6.83 -6.57
CA ARG A 57 -9.53 6.59 -7.26
C ARG A 57 -9.33 6.41 -8.77
N ALA A 58 -8.52 7.27 -9.39
CA ALA A 58 -8.20 7.17 -10.80
C ALA A 58 -7.49 5.85 -11.13
N ALA A 59 -6.51 5.44 -10.32
CA ALA A 59 -5.81 4.16 -10.49
C ALA A 59 -6.76 2.95 -10.36
N VAL A 60 -7.66 2.96 -9.37
CA VAL A 60 -8.70 1.92 -9.22
C VAL A 60 -9.61 1.86 -10.45
N ALA A 61 -10.06 3.01 -10.95
CA ALA A 61 -10.91 3.06 -12.14
C ALA A 61 -10.22 2.49 -13.38
N ALA A 62 -8.93 2.77 -13.56
CA ALA A 62 -8.14 2.24 -14.66
C ALA A 62 -8.03 0.70 -14.60
N VAL A 63 -7.71 0.14 -13.42
CA VAL A 63 -7.67 -1.33 -13.23
C VAL A 63 -9.02 -1.97 -13.52
N ILE A 64 -10.12 -1.37 -13.05
CA ILE A 64 -11.47 -1.89 -13.32
C ILE A 64 -11.80 -1.85 -14.81
N ALA A 65 -11.41 -0.79 -15.53
CA ALA A 65 -11.64 -0.67 -16.97
C ALA A 65 -10.88 -1.74 -17.75
N GLU A 66 -9.62 -2.02 -17.38
CA GLU A 66 -8.80 -3.05 -18.01
C GLU A 66 -9.37 -4.47 -17.82
N LEU A 67 -9.93 -4.75 -16.65
CA LEU A 67 -10.54 -6.06 -16.34
C LEU A 67 -11.94 -6.27 -16.95
N ARG A 68 -12.58 -5.21 -17.44
CA ARG A 68 -13.93 -5.26 -18.04
C ARG A 68 -13.91 -5.38 -19.57
N GLY A 69 -12.73 -5.33 -20.19
CA GLY A 69 -12.51 -5.69 -21.60
C GLY A 69 -12.50 -7.20 -21.81
#